data_AF-A0A2M7MZV0-F1
#
_entry.id   AF-A0A2M7MZV0-F1
#
_cell.length_a   1.000
_cell.length_b   1.000
_cell.length_c   1.000
_cell.angle_alpha   90.00
_cell.angle_beta   90.00
_cell.angle_gamma   90.00
#
_symmetry.space_group_name_H-M   'P 1'
#
loop_
_entity.id
_entity.type
_entity.pdbx_description
1 polymer ?
#
loop_
_entity_poly.entity_id
_entity_poly.type
_entity_poly.pdbx_seq_one_letter_code
_entity_poly.pdbx_strand_id
1 'polypeptide(L)'
;MKEKTPEGTDNKNNKFFIKILWFLFIFPIISLFILFFCISQGYLGYMPSFSEMENPKNNQASEVISSDGVVLGTYFKENRSNIKFENLSPELVKALVATEDVRFYSHSGVDARAIGRALFGTGRKGGGSTISQQLAKMLFPREDFSNFFSKILRKLREWVMAIKLEKRYTKEEIITMYFNKFDFLNLAVGIKSAAKVYFNTEPDSLKIEQAAMLVGMAKNPSLYNPLRREELTMQRRNVVLNQMKKYDYITSEQYDSLKKISLGVKFQKVD
;
A
#
# COMPACT_ATOMS: atom_id res chain seq x y z
N MET A 1 -6.31 -9.33 79.97
CA MET A 1 -5.54 -9.90 78.84
C MET A 1 -6.20 -9.36 77.57
N LYS A 2 -5.57 -8.42 76.85
CA LYS A 2 -6.03 -7.93 75.54
C LYS A 2 -4.93 -8.25 74.53
N GLU A 3 -5.20 -9.16 73.61
CA GLU A 3 -4.34 -9.46 72.47
C GLU A 3 -4.27 -8.24 71.55
N LYS A 4 -3.04 -7.84 71.18
CA LYS A 4 -2.79 -6.93 70.06
C LYS A 4 -2.71 -7.78 68.78
N THR A 5 -3.64 -7.58 67.87
CA THR A 5 -3.53 -8.03 66.48
C THR A 5 -2.44 -7.22 65.76
N PRO A 6 -1.59 -7.85 64.92
CA PRO A 6 -0.59 -7.12 64.15
C PRO A 6 -1.23 -6.59 62.86
N GLU A 7 -1.69 -5.33 62.88
CA GLU A 7 -1.97 -4.57 61.66
C GLU A 7 -0.67 -3.95 61.13
N GLY A 8 -0.26 -4.25 59.90
CA GLY A 8 0.60 -3.30 59.17
C GLY A 8 1.58 -3.79 58.11
N THR A 9 1.81 -5.10 57.93
CA THR A 9 2.87 -5.56 57.00
C THR A 9 2.37 -5.96 55.62
N ASP A 10 1.12 -6.41 55.48
CA ASP A 10 0.60 -6.93 54.20
C ASP A 10 0.31 -5.84 53.15
N ASN A 11 -0.08 -4.64 53.61
CA ASN A 11 -0.57 -3.58 52.72
C ASN A 11 0.56 -2.86 51.95
N LYS A 12 1.79 -2.83 52.50
CA LYS A 12 2.95 -2.21 51.82
C LYS A 12 3.48 -3.07 50.66
N ASN A 13 3.56 -4.38 50.87
CA ASN A 13 4.00 -5.32 49.84
C ASN A 13 3.00 -5.36 48.67
N ASN A 14 1.70 -5.40 48.97
CA ASN A 14 0.66 -5.37 47.93
C ASN A 14 0.70 -4.09 47.08
N LYS A 15 0.90 -2.92 47.71
CA LYS A 15 1.07 -1.65 46.96
C LYS A 15 2.32 -1.63 46.07
N PHE A 16 3.41 -2.29 46.48
CA PHE A 16 4.62 -2.41 45.67
C PHE A 16 4.42 -3.33 44.46
N PHE A 17 3.80 -4.50 44.65
CA PHE A 17 3.46 -5.42 43.55
C PHE A 17 2.48 -4.79 42.56
N ILE A 18 1.46 -4.06 43.05
CA ILE A 18 0.52 -3.32 42.20
C ILE A 18 1.26 -2.26 41.37
N LYS A 19 2.20 -1.51 41.96
CA LYS A 19 3.02 -0.53 41.22
C LYS A 19 3.89 -1.20 40.15
N ILE A 20 4.52 -2.33 40.46
CA ILE A 20 5.31 -3.10 39.49
C ILE A 20 4.42 -3.59 38.35
N LEU A 21 3.24 -4.12 38.66
CA LEU A 21 2.28 -4.59 37.67
C LEU A 21 1.85 -3.47 36.73
N TRP A 22 1.46 -2.31 37.28
CA TRP A 22 1.11 -1.13 36.47
C TRP A 22 2.30 -0.60 35.68
N PHE A 23 3.50 -0.61 36.25
CA PHE A 23 4.71 -0.22 35.52
C PHE A 23 4.97 -1.15 34.34
N LEU A 24 4.94 -2.47 34.54
CA LEU A 24 5.11 -3.46 33.47
C LEU A 24 4.04 -3.37 32.39
N PHE A 25 2.82 -2.93 32.74
CA PHE A 25 1.74 -2.74 31.78
C PHE A 25 1.82 -1.40 31.02
N ILE A 26 2.08 -0.29 31.73
CA ILE A 26 2.05 1.07 31.17
C ILE A 26 3.36 1.41 30.44
N PHE A 27 4.51 0.99 30.98
CA PHE A 27 5.82 1.35 30.44
C PHE A 27 6.00 0.96 28.96
N PRO A 28 5.62 -0.25 28.51
CA PRO A 28 5.70 -0.61 27.09
C PRO A 28 4.80 0.26 26.20
N ILE A 29 3.61 0.61 26.67
CA ILE A 29 2.65 1.45 25.93
C ILE A 29 3.20 2.86 25.76
N ILE A 30 3.70 3.46 26.85
CA ILE A 30 4.33 4.78 26.82
C ILE A 30 5.59 4.76 25.95
N SER A 31 6.44 3.74 26.08
CA SER A 31 7.66 3.59 25.27
C SER A 31 7.34 3.48 23.78
N LEU A 32 6.30 2.71 23.43
CA LEU A 32 5.82 2.61 22.05
C LEU A 32 5.29 3.96 21.56
N PHE A 33 4.50 4.67 22.36
CA PHE A 33 4.00 5.99 22.01
C PHE A 33 5.13 6.99 21.77
N ILE A 34 6.12 7.05 22.67
CA ILE A 34 7.32 7.90 22.52
C ILE A 34 8.08 7.53 21.25
N LEU A 35 8.26 6.24 20.97
CA LEU A 35 8.92 5.78 19.75
C LEU A 35 8.20 6.29 18.48
N PHE A 36 6.88 6.09 18.39
CA PHE A 36 6.09 6.59 17.24
C PHE A 36 6.10 8.11 17.16
N PHE A 37 6.10 8.81 18.29
CA PHE A 37 6.23 10.26 18.35
C PHE A 37 7.59 10.71 17.79
N CYS A 38 8.70 10.15 18.27
CA CYS A 38 10.04 10.46 17.79
C CYS A 38 10.21 10.18 16.28
N ILE A 39 9.67 9.06 15.80
CA ILE A 39 9.64 8.76 14.37
C ILE A 39 8.84 9.85 13.63
N SER A 40 7.64 10.19 14.10
CA SER A 40 6.77 11.18 13.45
C SER A 40 7.39 12.57 13.35
N GLN A 41 8.20 12.97 14.34
CA GLN A 41 8.96 14.23 14.36
C GLN A 41 10.26 14.18 13.52
N GLY A 42 10.63 13.02 12.98
CA GLY A 42 11.84 12.87 12.18
C GLY A 42 13.14 12.68 12.98
N TYR A 43 13.06 12.52 14.31
CA TYR A 43 14.24 12.25 15.16
C TYR A 43 14.91 10.91 14.83
N LEU A 44 14.19 9.99 14.19
CA LEU A 44 14.69 8.67 13.79
C LEU A 44 14.75 8.52 12.26
N GLY A 45 15.17 9.59 11.60
CA GLY A 45 15.39 9.66 10.15
C GLY A 45 14.37 10.54 9.44
N TYR A 46 14.69 10.91 8.19
CA TYR A 46 13.90 11.86 7.40
C TYR A 46 12.40 11.50 7.37
N MET A 47 11.56 12.40 7.87
CA MET A 47 10.13 12.33 7.64
C MET A 47 9.76 13.49 6.73
N PRO A 48 9.10 13.22 5.58
CA PRO A 48 8.65 14.30 4.73
C PRO A 48 7.73 15.22 5.53
N SER A 49 7.94 16.51 5.38
CA SER A 49 6.99 17.51 5.86
C SER A 49 5.67 17.35 5.14
N PHE A 50 4.59 17.86 5.74
CA PHE A 50 3.26 17.82 5.14
C PHE A 50 3.23 18.45 3.73
N SER A 51 3.87 19.60 3.57
CA SER A 51 4.04 20.31 2.30
C SER A 51 4.80 19.50 1.25
N GLU A 52 5.77 18.67 1.66
CA GLU A 52 6.43 17.73 0.75
C GLU A 52 5.57 16.50 0.43
N MET A 53 4.55 16.17 1.23
CA MET A 53 3.59 15.11 0.91
C MET A 53 2.53 15.57 -0.09
N GLU A 54 2.07 16.82 0.03
CA GLU A 54 1.14 17.43 -0.93
C GLU A 54 1.83 17.80 -2.24
N ASN A 55 3.12 18.16 -2.17
CA ASN A 55 3.90 18.58 -3.32
C ASN A 55 5.27 17.86 -3.33
N PRO A 56 5.30 16.52 -3.49
CA PRO A 56 6.54 15.76 -3.51
C PRO A 56 7.38 16.26 -4.68
N LYS A 57 8.52 16.91 -4.35
CA LYS A 57 9.44 17.65 -5.24
C LYS A 57 9.11 17.40 -6.70
N ASN A 58 8.32 18.33 -7.22
CA ASN A 58 7.59 18.25 -8.45
C ASN A 58 8.56 18.01 -9.62
N ASN A 59 8.57 16.81 -10.21
CA ASN A 59 9.11 16.62 -11.56
C ASN A 59 8.07 17.20 -12.54
N GLN A 60 7.90 18.53 -12.51
CA GLN A 60 7.04 19.22 -13.47
C GLN A 60 7.48 18.81 -14.87
N ALA A 61 6.50 18.54 -15.74
CA ALA A 61 6.78 18.31 -17.14
C ALA A 61 7.50 19.55 -17.69
N SER A 62 8.70 19.38 -18.21
CA SER A 62 9.39 20.43 -18.95
C SER A 62 8.81 20.44 -20.35
N GLU A 63 8.15 21.52 -20.76
CA GLU A 63 7.60 21.63 -22.10
C GLU A 63 8.70 22.00 -23.09
N VAL A 64 8.82 21.22 -24.17
CA VAL A 64 9.66 21.58 -25.32
C VAL A 64 8.79 22.44 -26.22
N ILE A 65 9.09 23.73 -26.25
CA ILE A 65 8.35 24.72 -27.03
C ILE A 65 9.22 25.11 -28.22
N SER A 66 8.65 25.12 -29.42
CA SER A 66 9.30 25.61 -30.62
C SER A 66 9.50 27.13 -30.58
N SER A 67 10.36 27.66 -31.45
CA SER A 67 10.62 29.10 -31.53
C SER A 67 9.39 29.95 -31.89
N ASP A 68 8.38 29.35 -32.51
CA ASP A 68 7.08 29.93 -32.85
C ASP A 68 6.02 29.72 -31.75
N GLY A 69 6.41 29.21 -30.59
CA GLY A 69 5.53 29.09 -29.41
C GLY A 69 4.63 27.85 -29.40
N VAL A 70 4.83 26.91 -30.33
CA VAL A 70 4.07 25.65 -30.39
C VAL A 70 4.73 24.62 -29.47
N VAL A 71 3.95 23.96 -28.62
CA VAL A 71 4.44 22.88 -27.77
C VAL A 71 4.73 21.65 -28.64
N LEU A 72 6.01 21.31 -28.82
CA LEU A 72 6.49 20.16 -29.60
C LEU A 72 6.44 18.85 -28.82
N GLY A 73 6.45 18.92 -27.49
CA GLY A 73 6.36 17.76 -26.61
C GLY A 73 6.58 18.14 -25.14
N THR A 74 6.36 17.22 -24.23
CA THR A 74 6.59 17.43 -22.79
C THR A 74 7.55 16.37 -22.27
N TYR A 75 8.65 16.81 -21.66
CA TYR A 75 9.64 15.97 -21.01
C TYR A 75 9.32 15.87 -19.52
N PHE A 76 8.74 14.75 -19.11
CA PHE A 76 8.47 14.45 -17.70
C PHE A 76 9.28 13.23 -17.27
N LYS A 77 9.79 13.24 -16.04
CA LYS A 77 10.39 12.04 -15.42
C LYS A 77 9.33 11.00 -15.03
N GLU A 78 8.08 11.45 -14.85
CA GLU A 78 6.91 10.61 -14.56
C GLU A 78 5.69 11.18 -15.31
N ASN A 79 5.05 10.40 -16.19
CA ASN A 79 3.79 10.79 -16.85
C ASN A 79 2.65 10.72 -15.82
N ARG A 80 2.49 11.75 -14.98
CA ARG A 80 1.46 11.73 -13.93
C ARG A 80 0.08 11.89 -14.57
N SER A 81 -0.60 10.76 -14.76
CA SER A 81 -2.00 10.76 -15.16
C SER A 81 -2.87 11.32 -14.04
N ASN A 82 -3.53 12.45 -14.26
CA ASN A 82 -4.49 13.04 -13.33
C ASN A 82 -5.84 12.30 -13.35
N ILE A 83 -5.84 10.96 -13.26
CA ILE A 83 -7.12 10.25 -13.21
C ILE A 83 -7.80 10.54 -11.89
N LYS A 84 -9.11 10.77 -11.93
CA LYS A 84 -9.95 10.85 -10.74
C LYS A 84 -10.50 9.46 -10.41
N PHE A 85 -10.96 9.29 -9.17
CA PHE A 85 -11.54 8.03 -8.72
C PHE A 85 -12.74 7.58 -9.58
N GLU A 86 -13.59 8.53 -9.98
CA GLU A 86 -14.76 8.29 -10.84
C GLU A 86 -14.43 7.72 -12.22
N ASN A 87 -13.18 7.88 -12.69
CA ASN A 87 -12.69 7.34 -13.95
C ASN A 87 -11.95 6.01 -13.80
N LEU A 88 -12.00 5.37 -12.61
CA LEU A 88 -11.46 4.04 -12.39
C LEU A 88 -12.56 3.00 -12.58
N SER A 89 -12.26 1.92 -13.31
CA SER A 89 -13.14 0.76 -13.37
C SER A 89 -13.42 0.24 -11.95
N PRO A 90 -14.68 0.01 -11.56
CA PRO A 90 -15.00 -0.58 -10.27
C PRO A 90 -14.30 -1.93 -10.05
N GLU A 91 -14.08 -2.69 -11.13
CA GLU A 91 -13.42 -3.98 -11.10
C GLU A 91 -11.92 -3.87 -10.76
N LEU A 92 -11.29 -2.77 -11.17
CA LEU A 92 -9.92 -2.44 -10.80
C LEU A 92 -9.79 -2.17 -9.29
N VAL A 93 -10.71 -1.39 -8.73
CA VAL A 93 -10.76 -1.10 -7.30
C VAL A 93 -10.99 -2.37 -6.48
N LYS A 94 -11.99 -3.17 -6.87
CA LYS A 94 -12.31 -4.45 -6.22
C LYS A 94 -11.12 -5.42 -6.28
N ALA A 95 -10.46 -5.54 -7.43
CA ALA A 95 -9.29 -6.41 -7.60
C ALA A 95 -8.14 -6.04 -6.66
N LEU A 96 -7.84 -4.73 -6.55
CA LEU A 96 -6.79 -4.22 -5.67
C LEU A 96 -7.11 -4.51 -4.20
N VAL A 97 -8.33 -4.15 -3.76
CA VAL A 97 -8.77 -4.36 -2.37
C VAL A 97 -8.78 -5.85 -2.04
N ALA A 98 -9.37 -6.71 -2.87
CA ALA A 98 -9.42 -8.16 -2.63
C ALA A 98 -8.03 -8.82 -2.49
N THR A 99 -7.03 -8.29 -3.19
CA THR A 99 -5.70 -8.91 -3.29
C THR A 99 -4.72 -8.33 -2.29
N GLU A 100 -4.63 -7.01 -2.21
CA GLU A 100 -3.59 -6.32 -1.46
C GLU A 100 -4.07 -5.97 -0.04
N ASP A 101 -5.35 -5.65 0.14
CA ASP A 101 -5.86 -5.15 1.41
C ASP A 101 -7.39 -5.28 1.56
N VAL A 102 -7.88 -6.49 1.86
CA VAL A 102 -9.32 -6.77 1.91
C VAL A 102 -10.08 -5.95 2.95
N ARG A 103 -9.37 -5.44 3.97
CA ARG A 103 -9.93 -4.62 5.04
C ARG A 103 -9.62 -3.14 4.87
N PHE A 104 -9.20 -2.72 3.69
CA PHE A 104 -8.77 -1.37 3.39
C PHE A 104 -9.70 -0.30 3.98
N TYR A 105 -11.01 -0.43 3.77
CA TYR A 105 -12.01 0.53 4.25
C TYR A 105 -12.24 0.54 5.78
N SER A 106 -11.73 -0.45 6.51
CA SER A 106 -12.00 -0.65 7.94
C SER A 106 -10.85 -0.27 8.89
N HIS A 107 -9.68 0.11 8.37
CA HIS A 107 -8.52 0.51 9.18
C HIS A 107 -7.99 1.89 8.76
N SER A 108 -7.12 2.49 9.57
CA SER A 108 -6.52 3.80 9.32
C SER A 108 -5.03 3.68 8.96
N GLY A 109 -4.74 3.07 7.81
CA GLY A 109 -3.38 2.89 7.29
C GLY A 109 -2.62 1.64 7.71
N VAL A 110 -2.83 1.12 8.92
CA VAL A 110 -2.17 -0.11 9.40
C VAL A 110 -3.21 -1.11 9.86
N ASP A 111 -3.19 -2.32 9.28
CA ASP A 111 -4.08 -3.39 9.67
C ASP A 111 -3.42 -4.31 10.71
N ALA A 112 -3.69 -4.04 11.99
CA ALA A 112 -3.16 -4.82 13.11
C ALA A 112 -3.53 -6.32 13.03
N ARG A 113 -4.73 -6.65 12.53
CA ARG A 113 -5.16 -8.04 12.33
C ARG A 113 -4.35 -8.70 11.21
N ALA A 114 -4.00 -7.97 10.14
CA ALA A 114 -3.18 -8.51 9.06
C ALA A 114 -1.74 -8.75 9.51
N ILE A 115 -1.18 -7.82 10.31
CA ILE A 115 0.14 -7.99 10.94
C ILE A 115 0.16 -9.21 11.84
N GLY A 116 -0.82 -9.36 12.74
CA GLY A 116 -0.91 -10.52 13.63
C GLY A 116 -0.97 -11.84 12.86
N ARG A 117 -1.78 -11.91 11.78
CA ARG A 117 -1.82 -13.08 10.90
C ARG A 117 -0.49 -13.35 10.19
N ALA A 118 0.22 -12.30 9.76
CA ALA A 118 1.50 -12.46 9.07
C ALA A 118 2.63 -12.95 10.00
N LEU A 119 2.58 -12.56 11.29
CA LEU A 119 3.58 -12.94 12.29
C LEU A 119 3.31 -14.32 12.91
N PHE A 120 2.05 -14.61 13.25
CA PHE A 120 1.68 -15.79 14.04
C PHE A 120 0.88 -16.84 13.26
N GLY A 121 0.52 -16.57 12.00
CA GLY A 121 -0.25 -17.51 11.18
C GLY A 121 0.56 -18.74 10.77
N THR A 122 -0.01 -19.93 10.98
CA THR A 122 0.59 -21.25 10.70
C THR A 122 0.36 -21.75 9.26
N GLY A 123 -0.06 -20.89 8.32
CA GLY A 123 -0.45 -21.28 6.95
C GLY A 123 -0.03 -20.30 5.84
N ARG A 124 -0.79 -20.27 4.72
CA ARG A 124 -0.59 -19.37 3.55
C ARG A 124 -0.41 -17.93 4.02
N LYS A 125 0.85 -17.46 4.10
CA LYS A 125 1.19 -16.11 4.54
C LYS A 125 0.66 -15.10 3.51
N GLY A 126 -0.49 -14.49 3.82
CA GLY A 126 -0.93 -13.28 3.14
C GLY A 126 0.04 -12.13 3.42
N GLY A 127 0.10 -11.16 2.51
CA GLY A 127 0.88 -9.94 2.74
C GLY A 127 0.36 -9.20 3.98
N GLY A 128 1.25 -8.77 4.87
CA GLY A 128 0.89 -7.98 6.05
C GLY A 128 0.87 -6.46 5.80
N SER A 129 1.08 -6.02 4.55
CA SER A 129 1.13 -4.59 4.22
C SER A 129 -0.16 -4.11 3.57
N THR A 130 -0.59 -2.90 3.91
CA THR A 130 -1.83 -2.26 3.42
C THR A 130 -1.60 -1.47 2.13
N ILE A 131 -2.66 -1.10 1.42
CA ILE A 131 -2.55 -0.22 0.24
C ILE A 131 -1.88 1.12 0.62
N SER A 132 -2.26 1.71 1.76
CA SER A 132 -1.70 2.97 2.26
C SER A 132 -0.20 2.86 2.58
N GLN A 133 0.25 1.71 3.09
CA GLN A 133 1.67 1.42 3.30
C GLN A 133 2.44 1.30 1.99
N GLN A 134 1.87 0.61 1.00
CA GLN A 134 2.47 0.50 -0.33
C GLN A 134 2.57 1.87 -1.01
N LEU A 135 1.52 2.70 -0.92
CA LEU A 135 1.54 4.08 -1.42
C LEU A 135 2.61 4.91 -0.71
N ALA A 136 2.69 4.86 0.62
CA ALA A 136 3.71 5.56 1.39
C ALA A 136 5.13 5.19 0.95
N LYS A 137 5.38 3.91 0.65
CA LYS A 137 6.66 3.43 0.12
C LYS A 137 6.97 3.97 -1.27
N MET A 138 5.97 4.17 -2.14
CA MET A 138 6.14 4.73 -3.48
C MET A 138 6.35 6.24 -3.49
N LEU A 139 5.69 6.97 -2.59
CA LEU A 139 5.81 8.44 -2.48
C LEU A 139 7.12 8.86 -1.82
N PHE A 140 7.63 8.04 -0.90
CA PHE A 140 8.84 8.34 -0.13
C PHE A 140 9.86 7.20 -0.27
N PRO A 141 10.40 7.00 -1.49
CA PRO A 141 11.40 5.99 -1.75
C PRO A 141 12.69 6.27 -0.96
N ARG A 142 13.39 5.20 -0.62
CA ARG A 142 14.50 5.18 0.33
C ARG A 142 15.86 5.48 -0.28
N GLU A 143 16.77 5.95 0.58
CA GLU A 143 18.22 5.74 0.52
C GLU A 143 18.62 4.37 1.12
N ASP A 144 19.74 3.83 0.67
CA ASP A 144 20.20 2.46 0.92
C ASP A 144 20.56 2.19 2.40
N PHE A 145 20.02 1.10 2.98
CA PHE A 145 20.40 0.66 4.34
C PHE A 145 20.36 -0.87 4.47
N SER A 146 21.49 -1.47 4.87
CA SER A 146 21.79 -2.91 4.79
C SER A 146 21.39 -3.74 6.03
N ASN A 147 21.33 -3.15 7.23
CA ASN A 147 21.26 -3.90 8.49
C ASN A 147 19.82 -4.13 9.03
N PHE A 148 19.61 -5.19 9.83
CA PHE A 148 18.29 -5.61 10.34
C PHE A 148 17.51 -4.51 11.07
N PHE A 149 18.16 -3.77 11.98
CA PHE A 149 17.54 -2.66 12.70
C PHE A 149 17.02 -1.57 11.76
N SER A 150 17.77 -1.23 10.71
CA SER A 150 17.35 -0.24 9.71
C SER A 150 16.11 -0.70 8.93
N LYS A 151 15.94 -2.02 8.70
CA LYS A 151 14.77 -2.59 8.03
C LYS A 151 13.53 -2.43 8.90
N ILE A 152 13.63 -2.69 10.21
CA ILE A 152 12.55 -2.43 11.18
C ILE A 152 12.21 -0.95 11.20
N LEU A 153 13.22 -0.08 11.27
CA LEU A 153 12.99 1.37 11.39
C LEU A 153 12.26 1.97 10.18
N ARG A 154 12.50 1.56 8.91
CA ARG A 154 11.52 2.03 7.88
C ARG A 154 10.18 1.40 8.05
N LYS A 155 10.06 0.13 8.47
CA LYS A 155 8.72 -0.45 8.48
C LYS A 155 7.84 0.35 9.44
N LEU A 156 8.42 0.83 10.55
CA LEU A 156 7.80 1.81 11.43
C LEU A 156 7.58 3.19 10.77
N ARG A 157 8.55 3.74 10.03
CA ARG A 157 8.35 4.99 9.25
C ARG A 157 7.22 4.87 8.21
N GLU A 158 7.15 3.75 7.50
CA GLU A 158 6.12 3.40 6.54
C GLU A 158 4.74 3.35 7.22
N TRP A 159 4.65 2.80 8.42
CA TRP A 159 3.42 2.84 9.22
C TRP A 159 3.02 4.26 9.60
N VAL A 160 3.97 5.08 10.06
CA VAL A 160 3.70 6.50 10.39
C VAL A 160 3.24 7.26 9.15
N MET A 161 3.89 7.07 8.00
CA MET A 161 3.51 7.72 6.74
C MET A 161 2.13 7.26 6.26
N ALA A 162 1.83 5.96 6.33
CA ALA A 162 0.50 5.45 6.00
C ALA A 162 -0.59 6.06 6.89
N ILE A 163 -0.35 6.19 8.20
CA ILE A 163 -1.26 6.86 9.12
C ILE A 163 -1.42 8.35 8.79
N LYS A 164 -0.33 9.04 8.42
CA LYS A 164 -0.38 10.46 8.00
C LYS A 164 -1.21 10.64 6.73
N LEU A 165 -1.06 9.74 5.74
CA LEU A 165 -1.88 9.74 4.52
C LEU A 165 -3.36 9.57 4.85
N GLU A 166 -3.69 8.60 5.69
CA GLU A 166 -5.09 8.26 6.06
C GLU A 166 -5.78 9.30 6.94
N LYS A 167 -5.02 10.20 7.57
CA LYS A 167 -5.58 11.35 8.30
C LYS A 167 -5.94 12.52 7.39
N ARG A 168 -5.45 12.52 6.15
CA ARG A 168 -5.51 13.68 5.23
C ARG A 168 -6.31 13.38 3.97
N TYR A 169 -6.25 12.13 3.52
CA TYR A 169 -6.89 11.66 2.31
C TYR A 169 -7.94 10.62 2.63
N THR A 170 -9.03 10.68 1.88
CA THR A 170 -10.07 9.67 1.85
C THR A 170 -9.54 8.36 1.24
N LYS A 171 -10.28 7.28 1.44
CA LYS A 171 -9.96 5.95 0.89
C LYS A 171 -9.89 5.96 -0.63
N GLU A 172 -10.80 6.69 -1.25
CA GLU A 172 -10.88 6.85 -2.71
C GLU A 172 -9.65 7.58 -3.24
N GLU A 173 -9.28 8.71 -2.62
CA GLU A 173 -8.07 9.46 -2.99
C GLU A 173 -6.80 8.62 -2.83
N ILE A 174 -6.71 7.79 -1.78
CA ILE A 174 -5.56 6.88 -1.59
C ILE A 174 -5.47 5.84 -2.72
N ILE A 175 -6.60 5.25 -3.13
CA ILE A 175 -6.64 4.31 -4.25
C ILE A 175 -6.26 5.02 -5.57
N THR A 176 -6.78 6.22 -5.79
CA THR A 176 -6.46 7.03 -6.97
C THR A 176 -4.97 7.38 -7.01
N MET A 177 -4.40 7.86 -5.91
CA MET A 177 -2.97 8.14 -5.81
C MET A 177 -2.13 6.88 -6.02
N TYR A 178 -2.54 5.73 -5.47
CA TYR A 178 -1.87 4.46 -5.69
C TYR A 178 -1.80 4.13 -7.18
N PHE A 179 -2.94 4.18 -7.87
CA PHE A 179 -3.01 3.85 -9.28
C PHE A 179 -2.34 4.88 -10.18
N ASN A 180 -2.30 6.15 -9.80
CA ASN A 180 -1.57 7.18 -10.55
C ASN A 180 -0.06 7.09 -10.38
N LYS A 181 0.41 6.57 -9.24
CA LYS A 181 1.83 6.49 -8.92
C LYS A 181 2.49 5.18 -9.34
N PHE A 182 1.75 4.07 -9.36
CA PHE A 182 2.33 2.76 -9.59
C PHE A 182 2.98 2.64 -10.97
N ASP A 183 4.21 2.13 -11.03
CA ASP A 183 4.94 1.88 -12.26
C ASP A 183 4.68 0.46 -12.77
N PHE A 184 3.92 0.34 -13.85
CA PHE A 184 3.61 -0.93 -14.49
C PHE A 184 4.72 -1.40 -15.44
N LEU A 185 5.85 -0.69 -15.52
CA LEU A 185 6.96 -0.86 -16.48
C LEU A 185 6.57 -0.50 -17.91
N ASN A 186 7.52 -0.63 -18.84
CA ASN A 186 7.33 -0.29 -20.25
C ASN A 186 6.85 1.16 -20.46
N LEU A 187 7.35 2.08 -19.63
CA LEU A 187 6.94 3.49 -19.58
C LEU A 187 5.46 3.70 -19.22
N ALA A 188 4.76 2.65 -18.79
CA ALA A 188 3.40 2.70 -18.30
C ALA A 188 3.34 3.10 -16.82
N VAL A 189 3.75 4.33 -16.52
CA VAL A 189 3.60 4.92 -15.19
C VAL A 189 2.15 5.37 -15.01
N GLY A 190 1.50 4.87 -13.97
CA GLY A 190 0.10 5.14 -13.68
C GLY A 190 -0.89 4.32 -14.50
N ILE A 191 -2.10 4.15 -13.96
CA ILE A 191 -3.11 3.27 -14.54
C ILE A 191 -3.60 3.72 -15.91
N LYS A 192 -3.66 5.04 -16.17
CA LYS A 192 -4.05 5.57 -17.48
C LYS A 192 -3.08 5.11 -18.57
N SER A 193 -1.79 5.27 -18.31
CA SER A 193 -0.76 4.80 -19.23
C SER A 193 -0.80 3.27 -19.36
N ALA A 194 -0.98 2.54 -18.25
CA ALA A 194 -1.07 1.08 -18.28
C ALA A 194 -2.27 0.54 -19.08
N ALA A 195 -3.46 1.13 -18.93
CA ALA A 195 -4.64 0.74 -19.70
C ALA A 195 -4.41 0.94 -21.21
N LYS A 196 -3.78 2.05 -21.59
CA LYS A 196 -3.42 2.34 -22.98
C LYS A 196 -2.34 1.39 -23.51
N VAL A 197 -1.25 1.24 -22.77
CA VAL A 197 -0.07 0.45 -23.15
C VAL A 197 -0.39 -1.03 -23.23
N TYR A 198 -1.09 -1.61 -22.26
CA TYR A 198 -1.33 -3.05 -22.24
C TYR A 198 -2.58 -3.48 -23.00
N PHE A 199 -3.58 -2.60 -23.15
CA PHE A 199 -4.89 -2.99 -23.67
C PHE A 199 -5.49 -2.05 -24.73
N ASN A 200 -4.83 -0.93 -25.02
CA ASN A 200 -5.36 0.14 -25.87
C ASN A 200 -6.79 0.56 -25.46
N THR A 201 -7.01 0.76 -24.15
CA THR A 201 -8.30 1.13 -23.57
C THR A 201 -8.13 2.24 -22.52
N GLU A 202 -9.25 2.78 -22.05
CA GLU A 202 -9.29 3.73 -20.92
C GLU A 202 -9.47 3.00 -19.57
N PRO A 203 -9.02 3.58 -18.44
CA PRO A 203 -9.07 2.90 -17.14
C PRO A 203 -10.47 2.58 -16.60
N ASP A 204 -11.48 3.38 -16.94
CA ASP A 204 -12.89 3.13 -16.62
C ASP A 204 -13.45 1.91 -17.38
N SER A 205 -12.87 1.61 -18.54
CA SER A 205 -13.27 0.58 -19.48
C SER A 205 -12.51 -0.74 -19.29
N LEU A 206 -11.64 -0.81 -18.26
CA LEU A 206 -10.92 -2.04 -17.91
C LEU A 206 -11.90 -3.13 -17.45
N LYS A 207 -11.83 -4.28 -18.12
CA LYS A 207 -12.59 -5.49 -17.76
C LYS A 207 -11.96 -6.20 -16.55
N ILE A 208 -12.70 -7.12 -15.94
CA ILE A 208 -12.28 -7.84 -14.73
C ILE A 208 -10.93 -8.55 -14.94
N GLU A 209 -10.75 -9.27 -16.05
CA GLU A 209 -9.51 -9.99 -16.35
C GLU A 209 -8.31 -9.06 -16.59
N GLN A 210 -8.55 -7.88 -17.15
CA GLN A 210 -7.54 -6.86 -17.41
C GLN A 210 -7.12 -6.16 -16.12
N ALA A 211 -8.10 -5.75 -15.30
CA ALA A 211 -7.90 -5.23 -13.96
C ALA A 211 -7.14 -6.23 -13.07
N ALA A 212 -7.54 -7.50 -13.09
CA ALA A 212 -6.86 -8.55 -12.33
C ALA A 212 -5.42 -8.77 -12.80
N MET A 213 -5.12 -8.61 -14.09
CA MET A 213 -3.75 -8.69 -14.60
C MET A 213 -2.91 -7.53 -14.06
N LEU A 214 -3.39 -6.29 -14.22
CA LEU A 214 -2.67 -5.08 -13.77
C LEU A 214 -2.44 -5.09 -12.26
N VAL A 215 -3.46 -5.44 -11.47
CA VAL A 215 -3.30 -5.62 -10.00
C VAL A 215 -2.35 -6.79 -9.70
N GLY A 216 -2.35 -7.85 -10.52
CA GLY A 216 -1.40 -8.95 -10.39
C GLY A 216 0.06 -8.48 -10.48
N MET A 217 0.33 -7.50 -11.35
CA MET A 217 1.63 -6.86 -11.52
C MET A 217 2.07 -6.08 -10.28
N ALA A 218 1.12 -5.57 -9.47
CA ALA A 218 1.42 -4.80 -8.26
C ALA A 218 2.39 -5.49 -7.29
N LYS A 219 2.33 -6.83 -7.23
CA LYS A 219 3.22 -7.63 -6.38
C LYS A 219 4.69 -7.52 -6.82
N ASN A 220 4.94 -7.56 -8.12
CA ASN A 220 6.27 -7.43 -8.72
C ASN A 220 6.10 -7.28 -10.25
N PRO A 221 6.14 -6.06 -10.80
CA PRO A 221 5.82 -5.84 -12.20
C PRO A 221 6.90 -6.41 -13.14
N SER A 222 8.16 -6.52 -12.67
CA SER A 222 9.25 -7.13 -13.44
C SER A 222 9.10 -8.65 -13.58
N LEU A 223 8.61 -9.31 -12.52
CA LEU A 223 8.37 -10.76 -12.52
C LEU A 223 7.09 -11.12 -13.29
N TYR A 224 6.03 -10.33 -13.12
CA TYR A 224 4.72 -10.56 -13.72
C TYR A 224 4.49 -9.63 -14.92
N ASN A 225 5.46 -9.58 -15.83
CA ASN A 225 5.35 -8.80 -17.05
C ASN A 225 4.79 -9.68 -18.18
N PRO A 226 3.62 -9.35 -18.77
CA PRO A 226 2.97 -10.22 -19.75
C PRO A 226 3.75 -10.32 -21.07
N LEU A 227 4.58 -9.33 -21.42
CA LEU A 227 5.37 -9.35 -22.65
C LEU A 227 6.58 -10.29 -22.55
N ARG A 228 7.07 -10.52 -21.34
CA ARG A 228 8.27 -11.33 -21.09
C ARG A 228 7.92 -12.71 -20.53
N ARG A 229 6.83 -12.81 -19.77
CA ARG A 229 6.47 -13.95 -18.92
C ARG A 229 4.96 -14.11 -18.88
N GLU A 230 4.35 -14.34 -20.03
CA GLU A 230 2.89 -14.45 -20.19
C GLU A 230 2.29 -15.50 -19.25
N GLU A 231 2.83 -16.72 -19.22
CA GLU A 231 2.28 -17.81 -18.39
C GLU A 231 2.31 -17.48 -16.89
N LEU A 232 3.45 -16.99 -16.38
CA LEU A 232 3.56 -16.58 -14.96
C LEU A 232 2.62 -15.40 -14.63
N THR A 233 2.44 -14.49 -15.58
CA THR A 233 1.53 -13.35 -15.43
C THR A 233 0.07 -13.81 -15.42
N MET A 234 -0.28 -14.78 -16.27
CA MET A 234 -1.60 -15.41 -16.30
C MET A 234 -1.91 -16.15 -15.00
N GLN A 235 -0.96 -16.92 -14.48
CA GLN A 235 -1.10 -17.57 -13.17
C GLN A 235 -1.30 -16.54 -12.06
N ARG A 236 -0.54 -15.42 -12.08
CA ARG A 236 -0.68 -14.36 -11.09
C ARG A 236 -2.02 -13.63 -11.18
N ARG A 237 -2.50 -13.31 -12.39
CA ARG A 237 -3.86 -12.80 -12.62
C ARG A 237 -4.91 -13.75 -12.04
N ASN A 238 -4.76 -15.06 -12.24
CA ASN A 238 -5.71 -16.04 -11.71
C ASN A 238 -5.69 -16.09 -10.16
N VAL A 239 -4.56 -15.79 -9.52
CA VAL A 239 -4.53 -15.58 -8.05
C VAL A 239 -5.36 -14.37 -7.64
N VAL A 240 -5.31 -13.27 -8.38
CA VAL A 240 -6.15 -12.08 -8.14
C VAL A 240 -7.63 -12.41 -8.32
N LEU A 241 -7.99 -13.06 -9.42
CA LEU A 241 -9.38 -13.51 -9.65
C LEU A 241 -9.87 -14.44 -8.53
N ASN A 242 -9.01 -15.36 -8.05
CA ASN A 242 -9.38 -16.24 -6.94
C ASN A 242 -9.56 -15.47 -5.62
N GLN A 243 -8.79 -14.40 -5.40
CA GLN A 243 -8.99 -13.50 -4.26
C GLN A 243 -10.31 -12.72 -4.38
N MET A 244 -10.64 -12.23 -5.57
CA MET A 244 -11.94 -11.59 -5.83
C MET A 244 -13.10 -12.55 -5.56
N LYS A 245 -13.00 -13.80 -6.02
CA LYS A 245 -13.97 -14.87 -5.72
C LYS A 245 -14.09 -15.12 -4.22
N LYS A 246 -12.95 -15.27 -3.52
CA LYS A 246 -12.91 -15.57 -2.08
C LYS A 246 -13.63 -14.53 -1.22
N TYR A 247 -13.66 -13.29 -1.68
CA TYR A 247 -14.31 -12.16 -1.00
C TYR A 247 -15.57 -11.69 -1.73
N ASP A 248 -16.20 -12.60 -2.49
CA ASP A 248 -17.51 -12.44 -3.13
C ASP A 248 -17.65 -11.25 -4.09
N TYR A 249 -16.55 -10.75 -4.64
CA TYR A 249 -16.57 -9.73 -5.69
C TYR A 249 -16.96 -10.29 -7.06
N ILE A 250 -16.72 -11.59 -7.27
CA ILE A 250 -17.13 -12.35 -8.47
C ILE A 250 -17.64 -13.73 -8.06
N THR A 251 -18.51 -14.33 -8.88
CA THR A 251 -19.03 -15.68 -8.62
C THR A 251 -18.02 -16.78 -8.99
N SER A 252 -18.31 -18.02 -8.57
CA SER A 252 -17.52 -19.20 -8.98
C SER A 252 -17.52 -19.40 -10.50
N GLU A 253 -18.67 -19.20 -11.13
CA GLU A 253 -18.88 -19.34 -12.58
C GLU A 253 -18.12 -18.26 -13.36
N GLN A 254 -18.14 -17.02 -12.87
CA GLN A 254 -17.33 -15.94 -13.42
C GLN A 254 -15.84 -16.28 -13.30
N TYR A 255 -15.36 -16.71 -12.14
CA TYR A 255 -13.97 -17.13 -11.96
C TYR A 255 -13.56 -18.25 -12.94
N ASP A 256 -14.39 -19.28 -13.07
CA ASP A 256 -14.09 -20.44 -13.93
C ASP A 256 -14.09 -20.10 -15.43
N SER A 257 -14.85 -19.07 -15.82
CA SER A 257 -14.84 -18.51 -17.17
C SER A 257 -13.65 -17.58 -17.40
N LEU A 258 -13.42 -16.60 -16.51
CA LEU A 258 -12.38 -15.59 -16.63
C LEU A 258 -10.96 -16.20 -16.60
N LYS A 259 -10.72 -17.25 -15.81
CA LYS A 259 -9.39 -17.89 -15.72
C LYS A 259 -8.93 -18.52 -17.04
N LYS A 260 -9.87 -18.84 -17.95
CA LYS A 260 -9.62 -19.43 -19.27
C LYS A 260 -9.36 -18.38 -20.35
N ILE A 261 -9.75 -17.12 -20.12
CA ILE A 261 -9.51 -16.03 -21.06
C ILE A 261 -7.99 -15.78 -21.13
N SER A 262 -7.46 -15.54 -22.33
CA SER A 262 -6.08 -15.11 -22.52
C SER A 262 -5.81 -13.78 -21.80
N LEU A 263 -4.55 -13.34 -21.72
CA LEU A 263 -4.27 -12.04 -21.10
C LEU A 263 -4.86 -10.87 -21.91
N GLY A 264 -5.16 -11.06 -23.20
CA GLY A 264 -5.80 -10.04 -24.04
C GLY A 264 -4.95 -8.80 -24.28
N VAL A 265 -3.62 -8.92 -24.17
CA VAL A 265 -2.67 -7.81 -24.29
C VAL A 265 -2.64 -7.30 -25.73
N LYS A 266 -2.87 -5.99 -25.88
CA LYS A 266 -2.79 -5.24 -27.15
C LYS A 266 -1.71 -4.18 -27.01
N PHE A 267 -0.46 -4.64 -26.91
CA PHE A 267 0.65 -3.79 -26.52
C PHE A 267 0.83 -2.59 -27.46
N GLN A 268 0.85 -1.39 -26.89
CA GLN A 268 1.19 -0.14 -27.55
C GLN A 268 2.51 0.37 -26.95
N LYS A 269 3.53 0.51 -27.79
CA LYS A 269 4.80 1.09 -27.34
C LYS A 269 4.56 2.58 -27.08
N VAL A 270 5.06 3.07 -25.95
CA VAL A 270 5.17 4.51 -25.70
C VAL A 270 6.43 4.98 -26.43
N ASP A 271 6.26 5.82 -27.43
CA ASP A 271 7.36 6.49 -28.14
C ASP A 271 7.77 7.79 -27.43
#